data_AF-A0A0G0Z9E4-F1
#
_entry.id   AF-A0A0G0Z9E4-F1
#
_cell.length_a   1.000
_cell.length_b   1.000
_cell.length_c   1.000
_cell.angle_alpha   90.00
_cell.angle_beta   90.00
_cell.angle_gamma   90.00
#
_symmetry.space_group_name_H-M   'P 1'
#
loop_
_entity.id
_entity.type
_entity.pdbx_description
1 polymer ?
#
loop_
_entity_poly.entity_id
_entity_poly.type
_entity_poly.pdbx_seq_one_letter_code
_entity_poly.pdbx_strand_id
1 'polypeptide(L)'
;YQADLKTEDLPDNIKDVNEDIINKVIECEHKGACNEQCTEAFKIIPDELQFYKRMNLPLPRLCPNCRHYQRLKQRNPLKLWHRTCMCDKDNHHNHNAGKCEIEFETSYAPDRPEIVYCEKCYQQEVY
;
A
#
# COMPACT_ATOMS: atom_id res chain seq x y z
N TYR A 1 -15.04 19.41 -13.10
CA TYR A 1 -14.32 20.61 -12.62
C TYR A 1 -13.28 21.01 -13.65
N GLN A 2 -12.93 22.29 -13.78
CA GLN A 2 -11.86 22.72 -14.68
C GLN A 2 -10.55 22.73 -13.87
N ALA A 3 -9.60 21.86 -14.21
CA ALA A 3 -8.29 21.83 -13.56
C ALA A 3 -7.37 22.90 -14.18
N ASP A 4 -6.59 23.58 -13.34
CA ASP A 4 -5.65 24.63 -13.77
C ASP A 4 -4.30 24.04 -14.22
N LEU A 5 -3.97 22.85 -13.72
CA LEU A 5 -2.73 22.13 -14.00
C LEU A 5 -3.00 20.65 -14.23
N LYS A 6 -2.37 20.08 -15.25
CA LYS A 6 -2.32 18.63 -15.42
C LYS A 6 -1.22 18.04 -14.56
N THR A 7 -1.38 16.76 -14.21
CA THR A 7 -0.33 16.02 -13.52
C THR A 7 0.95 16.00 -14.32
N GLU A 8 0.88 15.89 -15.65
CA GLU A 8 2.02 15.84 -16.58
C GLU A 8 2.94 17.07 -16.47
N ASP A 9 2.38 18.23 -16.14
CA ASP A 9 3.10 19.51 -16.06
C ASP A 9 3.77 19.75 -14.69
N LEU A 10 3.53 18.88 -13.70
CA LEU A 10 4.19 19.03 -12.39
C LEU A 10 5.66 18.60 -12.48
N PRO A 11 6.59 19.35 -11.90
CA PRO A 11 8.00 18.97 -11.88
C PRO A 11 8.22 17.75 -10.98
N ASP A 12 9.18 16.90 -11.35
CA ASP A 12 9.54 15.71 -10.57
C ASP A 12 10.33 16.04 -9.30
N ASN A 13 10.99 17.20 -9.27
CA ASN A 13 11.73 17.67 -8.12
C ASN A 13 10.95 18.76 -7.38
N ILE A 14 10.82 18.60 -6.06
CA ILE A 14 10.13 19.57 -5.19
C ILE A 14 10.82 20.93 -5.14
N LYS A 15 12.11 21.00 -5.48
CA LYS A 15 12.86 22.27 -5.53
C LYS A 15 12.44 23.15 -6.70
N ASP A 16 11.90 22.57 -7.77
CA ASP A 16 11.44 23.28 -8.96
C ASP A 16 9.97 23.73 -8.84
N VAL A 17 9.32 23.40 -7.72
CA VAL A 17 7.93 23.78 -7.43
C VAL A 17 7.85 25.18 -6.86
N ASN A 18 7.18 26.08 -7.57
CA ASN A 18 6.85 27.41 -7.09
C ASN A 18 5.65 27.39 -6.11
N GLU A 19 5.60 28.34 -5.18
CA GLU A 19 4.58 28.44 -4.12
C GLU A 19 3.19 28.76 -4.65
N ASP A 20 3.09 29.32 -5.85
CA ASP A 20 1.84 29.57 -6.58
C ASP A 20 0.99 28.30 -6.77
N ILE A 21 1.58 27.11 -6.61
CA ILE A 21 0.89 25.82 -6.68
C ILE A 21 -0.27 25.70 -5.68
N ILE A 22 -0.18 26.40 -4.53
CA ILE A 22 -1.22 26.37 -3.48
C ILE A 22 -2.55 26.92 -3.99
N ASN A 23 -2.52 27.86 -4.93
CA ASN A 23 -3.71 28.50 -5.46
C ASN A 23 -4.32 27.74 -6.66
N LYS A 24 -3.63 26.73 -7.18
CA LYS A 24 -4.02 26.01 -8.40
C LYS A 24 -4.75 24.71 -8.10
N VAL A 25 -5.70 24.36 -8.97
CA VAL A 25 -6.35 23.04 -8.99
C VAL A 25 -5.52 22.09 -9.85
N ILE A 26 -5.06 21.00 -9.25
CA ILE A 26 -4.29 19.96 -9.92
C ILE A 26 -5.25 18.83 -10.33
N GLU A 27 -5.20 18.40 -11.59
CA GLU A 27 -5.92 17.22 -12.07
C GLU A 27 -5.38 15.95 -11.39
N CYS A 28 -6.23 14.96 -11.12
CA CYS A 28 -5.79 13.64 -10.68
C CYS A 28 -5.38 12.81 -11.90
N GLU A 29 -4.25 12.11 -11.82
CA GLU A 29 -3.75 11.27 -12.92
C GLU A 29 -4.76 10.23 -13.41
N HIS A 30 -5.58 9.68 -12.50
CA HIS A 30 -6.61 8.70 -12.85
C HIS A 30 -7.82 9.29 -13.59
N LYS A 31 -8.04 10.62 -13.58
CA LYS A 31 -9.13 11.32 -14.29
C LYS A 31 -10.53 10.68 -14.09
N GLY A 32 -10.81 10.16 -12.89
CA GLY A 32 -12.08 9.48 -12.60
C GLY A 32 -12.22 8.05 -13.14
N ALA A 33 -11.24 7.53 -13.89
CA ALA A 33 -11.30 6.19 -14.49
C ALA A 33 -11.05 5.03 -13.50
N CYS A 34 -10.83 5.33 -12.22
CA CYS A 34 -10.55 4.33 -11.18
C CYS A 34 -11.72 4.15 -10.19
N ASN A 35 -11.89 2.93 -9.67
CA ASN A 35 -12.91 2.58 -8.66
C ASN A 35 -12.50 2.95 -7.21
N GLU A 36 -11.78 4.06 -7.03
CA GLU A 36 -11.18 4.47 -5.75
C GLU A 36 -11.82 5.78 -5.21
N GLN A 37 -13.07 6.06 -5.59
CA GLN A 37 -13.75 7.32 -5.26
C GLN A 37 -12.90 8.54 -5.62
N CYS A 38 -12.42 8.58 -6.87
CA CYS A 38 -11.59 9.66 -7.38
C CYS A 38 -12.33 11.00 -7.30
N THR A 39 -11.64 12.02 -6.81
CA THR A 39 -12.17 13.40 -6.80
C THR A 39 -11.93 14.14 -8.12
N GLU A 40 -11.25 13.49 -9.09
CA GLU A 40 -10.80 14.02 -10.40
C GLU A 40 -9.82 15.19 -10.35
N ALA A 41 -9.87 16.02 -9.31
CA ALA A 41 -8.97 17.12 -9.06
C ALA A 41 -8.75 17.31 -7.54
N PHE A 42 -7.66 18.00 -7.18
CA PHE A 42 -7.31 18.31 -5.79
C PHE A 42 -6.48 19.60 -5.71
N LYS A 43 -6.34 20.13 -4.49
CA LYS A 43 -5.48 21.28 -4.17
C LYS A 43 -4.46 20.88 -3.12
N ILE A 44 -3.31 21.55 -3.11
CA ILE A 44 -2.29 21.43 -2.08
C ILE A 44 -2.40 22.63 -1.14
N ILE A 45 -2.46 22.39 0.17
CA ILE A 45 -2.47 23.47 1.16
C ILE A 45 -1.04 23.91 1.54
N PRO A 46 -0.84 25.12 2.11
CA PRO A 46 0.50 25.60 2.48
C PRO A 46 1.30 24.63 3.36
N ASP A 47 0.64 24.03 4.36
CA ASP A 47 1.27 23.10 5.29
C ASP A 47 1.75 21.82 4.60
N GLU A 48 0.98 21.32 3.62
CA GLU A 48 1.37 20.18 2.79
C GLU A 48 2.57 20.51 1.92
N LEU A 49 2.58 21.68 1.26
CA LEU A 49 3.73 22.12 0.45
C LEU A 49 5.00 22.21 1.31
N GLN A 50 4.90 22.78 2.52
CA GLN A 50 6.02 22.88 3.43
C GLN A 50 6.52 21.48 3.86
N PHE A 51 5.60 20.54 4.10
CA PHE A 51 5.94 19.16 4.40
C PHE A 51 6.71 18.48 3.25
N TYR A 52 6.23 18.59 2.01
CA TYR A 52 6.91 18.01 0.84
C TYR A 52 8.30 18.62 0.65
N LYS A 53 8.44 19.96 0.77
CA LYS A 53 9.74 20.64 0.70
C LYS A 53 10.71 20.17 1.78
N ARG A 54 10.26 20.08 3.04
CA ARG A 54 11.10 19.65 4.18
C ARG A 54 11.58 18.22 4.04
N MET A 55 10.72 17.33 3.55
CA MET A 55 11.04 15.91 3.36
C MET A 55 11.75 15.62 2.02
N ASN A 56 11.96 16.64 1.19
CA ASN A 56 12.50 16.52 -0.16
C ASN A 56 11.73 15.49 -1.02
N LEU A 57 10.39 15.55 -0.94
CA LEU A 57 9.47 14.63 -1.62
C LEU A 57 8.74 15.33 -2.77
N PRO A 58 8.54 14.67 -3.92
CA PRO A 58 7.76 15.22 -5.03
C PRO A 58 6.30 15.46 -4.62
N LEU A 59 5.64 16.38 -5.33
CA LEU A 59 4.21 16.57 -5.18
C LEU A 59 3.45 15.32 -5.64
N PRO A 60 2.30 15.00 -5.00
CA PRO A 60 1.48 13.88 -5.42
C PRO A 60 0.88 14.12 -6.80
N ARG A 61 0.85 13.08 -7.64
CA ARG A 61 0.13 13.06 -8.93
C ARG A 61 -1.33 12.58 -8.78
N LEU A 62 -1.60 11.89 -7.68
CA LEU A 62 -2.90 11.31 -7.38
C LEU A 62 -3.62 12.12 -6.31
N CYS A 63 -4.95 12.18 -6.41
CA CYS A 63 -5.76 12.83 -5.40
C CYS A 63 -5.71 12.06 -4.06
N PRO A 64 -6.11 12.69 -2.94
CA PRO A 64 -6.04 12.09 -1.61
C PRO A 64 -6.74 10.73 -1.51
N ASN A 65 -7.90 10.56 -2.16
CA ASN A 65 -8.65 9.30 -2.15
C ASN A 65 -7.90 8.19 -2.89
N CYS A 66 -7.43 8.44 -4.11
CA CYS A 66 -6.66 7.45 -4.87
C CYS A 66 -5.39 7.04 -4.12
N ARG A 67 -4.67 8.00 -3.52
CA ARG A 67 -3.50 7.69 -2.68
C ARG A 67 -3.85 6.85 -1.46
N HIS A 68 -4.98 7.14 -0.83
CA HIS A 68 -5.46 6.38 0.32
C HIS A 68 -5.77 4.93 -0.07
N TYR A 69 -6.52 4.71 -1.15
CA TYR A 69 -6.85 3.38 -1.65
C TYR A 69 -5.63 2.59 -2.12
N GLN A 70 -4.68 3.22 -2.81
CA GLN A 70 -3.42 2.57 -3.18
C GLN A 70 -2.63 2.11 -1.94
N ARG A 71 -2.61 2.91 -0.87
CA ARG A 71 -2.00 2.50 0.41
C ARG A 71 -2.74 1.32 1.04
N LEU A 72 -4.08 1.30 0.98
CA LEU A 72 -4.89 0.19 1.48
C LEU A 72 -4.62 -1.11 0.70
N LYS A 73 -4.42 -1.04 -0.62
CA LYS A 73 -4.10 -2.20 -1.46
C LYS A 73 -2.77 -2.88 -1.11
N GLN A 74 -1.83 -2.15 -0.52
CA GLN A 74 -0.55 -2.72 -0.05
C GLN A 74 -0.69 -3.45 1.29
N ARG A 75 -1.81 -3.27 1.99
CA ARG A 75 -2.07 -3.98 3.25
C ARG A 75 -2.68 -5.32 2.95
N ASN A 76 -2.45 -6.25 3.88
CA ASN A 76 -3.22 -7.48 3.88
C ASN A 76 -4.71 -7.17 4.04
N PRO A 77 -5.57 -7.95 3.38
CA PRO A 77 -7.01 -7.75 3.46
C PRO A 77 -7.50 -7.87 4.91
N LEU A 78 -8.56 -7.12 5.25
CA LEU A 78 -9.26 -7.19 6.54
C LEU A 78 -10.17 -8.43 6.60
N LYS A 79 -9.60 -9.59 6.29
CA LYS A 79 -10.25 -10.90 6.35
C LYS A 79 -9.23 -11.88 6.91
N LEU A 80 -9.68 -12.68 7.86
CA LEU A 80 -8.91 -13.81 8.36
C LEU A 80 -9.45 -15.08 7.71
N TRP A 81 -8.53 -15.97 7.37
CA TRP A 81 -8.80 -17.30 6.90
C TRP A 81 -8.21 -18.28 7.90
N HIS A 82 -9.02 -19.28 8.23
CA HIS A 82 -8.57 -20.44 8.95
C HIS A 82 -7.63 -21.27 8.07
N ARG A 83 -6.40 -21.52 8.54
CA ARG A 83 -5.39 -22.31 7.82
C ARG A 83 -4.63 -23.23 8.75
N THR A 84 -4.14 -24.33 8.18
CA THR A 84 -3.18 -25.23 8.83
C THR A 84 -1.77 -24.87 8.38
N CYS A 85 -0.79 -25.03 9.27
CA CYS A 85 0.63 -24.86 8.97
C CYS A 85 1.04 -25.68 7.74
N MET A 86 1.78 -25.06 6.83
CA MET A 86 2.25 -25.68 5.58
C MET A 86 3.62 -26.34 5.71
N CYS A 87 4.13 -26.52 6.94
CA CYS A 87 5.43 -27.14 7.16
C CYS A 87 5.32 -28.68 7.09
N ASP A 88 6.18 -29.28 6.27
CA ASP A 88 6.31 -30.70 5.98
C ASP A 88 7.68 -31.28 6.42
N LYS A 89 8.47 -30.49 7.15
CA LYS A 89 9.83 -30.87 7.53
C LYS A 89 9.85 -31.69 8.82
N ASP A 90 10.45 -32.88 8.77
CA ASP A 90 10.55 -33.79 9.92
C ASP A 90 11.51 -33.30 11.03
N ASN A 91 12.43 -32.38 10.71
CA ASN A 91 13.37 -31.81 11.67
C ASN A 91 12.80 -30.62 12.46
N HIS A 92 11.54 -30.25 12.22
CA HIS A 92 10.83 -29.20 12.95
C HIS A 92 10.04 -29.80 14.13
N HIS A 93 9.65 -28.96 15.09
CA HIS A 93 9.07 -29.39 16.37
C HIS A 93 7.72 -30.14 16.20
N ASN A 94 7.57 -31.28 16.89
CA ASN A 94 6.30 -31.97 17.13
C ASN A 94 5.44 -32.24 15.87
N HIS A 95 6.08 -32.64 14.77
CA HIS A 95 5.39 -33.19 13.60
C HIS A 95 5.16 -34.68 13.87
N ASN A 96 3.94 -35.09 14.20
CA ASN A 96 3.62 -36.49 14.56
C ASN A 96 3.77 -37.48 13.38
N ALA A 97 4.07 -37.02 12.16
CA ALA A 97 4.60 -37.76 11.01
C ALA A 97 4.52 -36.85 9.76
N GLY A 98 5.51 -35.99 9.52
CA GLY A 98 5.58 -35.14 8.32
C GLY A 98 4.95 -33.76 8.50
N LYS A 99 3.63 -33.62 8.33
CA LYS A 99 2.97 -32.29 8.29
C LYS A 99 2.63 -31.74 9.67
N CYS A 100 2.87 -30.46 9.87
CA CYS A 100 2.44 -29.75 11.07
C CYS A 100 0.91 -29.62 11.11
N GLU A 101 0.28 -30.08 12.20
CA GLU A 101 -1.18 -30.06 12.38
C GLU A 101 -1.69 -28.78 13.07
N ILE A 102 -0.81 -27.82 13.35
CA ILE A 102 -1.19 -26.57 14.03
C ILE A 102 -2.05 -25.72 13.09
N GLU A 103 -3.23 -25.36 13.57
CA GLU A 103 -4.18 -24.46 12.92
C GLU A 103 -4.09 -23.05 13.50
N PHE A 104 -4.31 -22.04 12.67
CA PHE A 104 -4.30 -20.64 13.05
C PHE A 104 -5.09 -19.77 12.05
N GLU A 105 -5.41 -18.56 12.49
CA GLU A 105 -6.03 -17.53 11.66
C GLU A 105 -4.97 -16.65 11.02
N THR A 106 -5.09 -16.40 9.71
CA THR A 106 -4.13 -15.57 8.99
C THR A 106 -4.80 -14.71 7.92
N SER A 107 -4.16 -13.60 7.55
CA SER A 107 -4.64 -12.71 6.47
C SER A 107 -4.16 -13.13 5.07
N TYR A 108 -3.52 -14.30 4.97
CA TYR A 108 -3.09 -14.89 3.71
C TYR A 108 -4.12 -15.91 3.21
N ALA A 109 -4.84 -15.56 2.15
CA ALA A 109 -5.89 -16.39 1.59
C ALA A 109 -5.35 -17.74 1.04
N PRO A 110 -6.11 -18.85 1.14
CA PRO A 110 -5.67 -20.20 0.74
C PRO A 110 -5.20 -20.34 -0.71
N ASP A 111 -5.73 -19.51 -1.61
CA ASP A 111 -5.42 -19.45 -3.04
C ASP A 111 -4.11 -18.72 -3.35
N ARG A 112 -3.50 -18.04 -2.36
CA ARG A 112 -2.23 -17.36 -2.57
C ARG A 112 -1.04 -18.33 -2.54
N PRO A 113 0.02 -18.08 -3.34
CA PRO A 113 1.13 -19.01 -3.49
C PRO A 113 2.12 -19.01 -2.32
N GLU A 114 2.04 -18.06 -1.39
CA GLU A 114 3.00 -17.97 -0.28
C GLU A 114 2.83 -19.12 0.72
N ILE A 115 3.96 -19.67 1.19
CA ILE A 115 3.99 -20.70 2.24
C ILE A 115 3.78 -20.04 3.59
N VAL A 116 2.83 -20.54 4.38
CA VAL A 116 2.51 -20.00 5.70
C VAL A 116 2.81 -21.04 6.78
N TYR A 117 3.79 -20.73 7.63
CA TYR A 117 4.17 -21.54 8.77
C TYR A 117 3.54 -21.02 10.07
N CYS A 118 3.36 -21.92 11.03
CA CYS A 118 3.10 -21.52 12.41
C CYS A 118 4.35 -20.83 12.98
N GLU A 119 4.18 -20.07 14.06
CA GLU A 119 5.26 -19.30 14.70
C GLU A 119 6.51 -20.16 14.97
N LYS A 120 6.32 -21.35 15.54
CA LYS A 120 7.42 -22.25 15.92
C LYS A 120 8.15 -22.86 14.71
N CYS A 121 7.43 -23.26 13.65
CA CYS A 121 8.06 -23.75 12.41
C CYS A 121 8.79 -22.63 11.68
N TYR A 122 8.24 -21.40 11.69
CA TYR A 122 8.90 -20.24 11.10
C TYR A 122 10.20 -19.90 11.83
N GLN A 123 10.20 -19.94 13.16
CA GLN A 123 11.41 -19.70 13.96
C GLN A 123 12.53 -20.69 13.62
N GLN A 124 12.22 -21.96 13.41
CA GLN A 124 13.21 -22.99 13.04
C GLN A 124 13.72 -22.85 11.60
N GLU A 125 12.95 -22.23 10.71
CA GLU A 125 13.36 -22.01 9.33
C GLU A 125 14.29 -20.80 9.18
N VAL A 126 14.02 -19.74 9.95
CA VAL A 126 14.68 -18.44 9.79
C VAL A 126 15.85 -18.23 10.75
N TYR A 127 15.86 -18.90 11.91
CA TYR A 127 16.89 -18.80 12.94
C TYR A 127 17.59 -20.14 13.16
#